data_AF-A0A350NN13-F1
#
_entry.id   AF-A0A350NN13-F1
#
_cell.length_a   1.000
_cell.length_b   1.000
_cell.length_c   1.000
_cell.angle_alpha   90.00
_cell.angle_beta   90.00
_cell.angle_gamma   90.00
#
_symmetry.space_group_name_H-M   'P 1'
#
loop_
_entity.id
_entity.type
_entity.pdbx_description
1 polymer ?
#
loop_
_entity_poly.entity_id
_entity_poly.type
_entity_poly.pdbx_seq_one_letter_code
_entity_poly.pdbx_strand_id
1 'polypeptide(L)'
;RIITEKVSIPTIGIGAGRYCDGQVLVVNDLLGLYSGFTPKFVKKYADLKSTITDAINGYISDVRTQQFPEKQHTYPMSDAVLEKLVDPFEKEK
;
A
#
# COMPACT_ATOMS: atom_id res chain seq x y z
N ARG A 1 -10.58 -27.47 19.22
CA ARG A 1 -11.72 -28.10 19.94
C ARG A 1 -11.28 -28.80 21.21
N ILE A 2 -10.74 -30.04 21.17
CA ILE A 2 -10.37 -30.77 22.41
C ILE A 2 -9.43 -29.95 23.31
N ILE A 3 -8.44 -29.26 22.73
CA ILE A 3 -7.53 -28.39 23.48
C ILE A 3 -8.29 -27.23 24.13
N THR A 4 -9.04 -26.46 23.33
CA THR A 4 -9.88 -25.34 23.78
C THR A 4 -10.87 -25.72 24.89
N GLU A 5 -11.49 -26.91 24.80
CA GLU A 5 -12.42 -27.41 25.83
C GLU A 5 -11.73 -27.84 27.14
N LYS A 6 -10.40 -28.10 27.12
CA LYS A 6 -9.64 -28.62 28.28
C LYS A 6 -8.86 -27.56 29.05
N VAL A 7 -8.55 -26.43 28.43
CA VAL A 7 -7.75 -25.37 29.06
C VAL A 7 -8.65 -24.23 29.52
N SER A 8 -8.30 -23.58 30.63
CA SER A 8 -9.07 -22.45 31.17
C SER A 8 -8.74 -21.10 30.50
N ILE A 9 -7.61 -21.02 29.80
CA ILE A 9 -7.16 -19.81 29.10
C ILE A 9 -7.72 -19.75 27.66
N PRO A 10 -7.94 -18.55 27.09
CA PRO A 10 -8.37 -18.43 25.70
C PRO A 10 -7.37 -19.00 24.69
N THR A 11 -7.88 -19.63 23.64
CA THR A 11 -7.11 -20.16 22.51
C THR A 11 -7.32 -19.31 21.26
N ILE A 12 -6.23 -18.90 20.60
CA ILE A 12 -6.27 -18.13 19.35
C ILE A 12 -5.75 -19.02 18.21
N GLY A 13 -6.60 -19.26 17.21
CA GLY A 13 -6.30 -20.16 16.10
C GLY A 13 -5.91 -19.44 14.81
N ILE A 14 -4.94 -20.01 14.10
CA ILE A 14 -4.68 -19.73 12.68
C ILE A 14 -4.61 -21.07 11.95
N GLY A 15 -5.57 -21.35 11.07
CA GLY A 15 -5.70 -22.67 10.43
C GLY A 15 -6.07 -23.82 11.37
N ALA A 16 -6.52 -23.53 12.60
CA ALA A 16 -6.92 -24.54 13.60
C ALA A 16 -8.42 -24.90 13.57
N GLY A 17 -9.13 -24.43 12.53
CA GLY A 17 -10.59 -24.54 12.42
C GLY A 17 -11.34 -23.54 13.32
N ARG A 18 -12.67 -23.57 13.24
CA ARG A 18 -13.56 -22.59 13.90
C ARG A 18 -13.73 -22.75 15.42
N TYR A 19 -13.09 -23.75 16.04
CA TYR A 19 -13.33 -24.15 17.42
C TYR A 19 -12.26 -23.63 18.40
N CYS A 20 -11.56 -22.54 18.04
CA CYS A 20 -10.77 -21.73 18.96
C CYS A 20 -11.60 -20.51 19.39
N ASP A 21 -11.31 -19.93 20.55
CA ASP A 21 -12.07 -18.80 21.13
C ASP A 21 -11.88 -17.50 20.33
N GLY A 22 -10.73 -17.37 19.67
CA GLY A 22 -10.45 -16.32 18.72
C GLY A 22 -9.73 -16.85 17.48
N GLN A 23 -9.62 -16.00 16.47
CA GLN A 23 -8.92 -16.29 15.23
C GLN A 23 -7.91 -15.18 14.94
N VAL A 24 -6.79 -15.55 14.32
CA VAL A 24 -5.78 -14.61 13.84
C VAL A 24 -5.39 -14.95 12.42
N LEU A 25 -5.14 -13.92 11.61
CA LEU A 25 -4.61 -14.02 10.26
C LEU A 25 -3.55 -12.92 10.07
N VAL A 26 -2.61 -13.15 9.16
CA VAL A 26 -1.67 -12.11 8.72
C VAL A 26 -2.45 -11.12 7.87
N VAL A 27 -2.34 -9.82 8.18
CA VAL A 27 -3.12 -8.77 7.50
C VAL A 27 -2.85 -8.72 6.00
N ASN A 28 -1.60 -8.95 5.57
CA ASN A 28 -1.22 -8.97 4.16
C ASN A 28 -1.91 -10.09 3.39
N ASP A 29 -2.04 -11.27 4.00
CA ASP A 29 -2.73 -12.43 3.41
C ASP A 29 -4.24 -12.18 3.35
N LEU A 30 -4.80 -11.63 4.43
CA LEU A 30 -6.21 -11.25 4.53
C LEU A 30 -6.60 -10.21 3.47
N LEU A 31 -5.75 -9.22 3.24
CA LEU A 31 -5.98 -8.14 2.27
C LEU A 31 -5.53 -8.49 0.85
N GLY A 32 -4.97 -9.69 0.62
CA GLY A 32 -4.55 -10.12 -0.71
C GLY A 32 -3.42 -9.28 -1.30
N LEU A 33 -2.49 -8.81 -0.47
CA LEU A 33 -1.36 -7.97 -0.91
C LEU A 33 -0.41 -8.72 -1.86
N TYR A 34 -0.31 -10.04 -1.72
CA TYR A 34 0.55 -10.89 -2.54
C TYR A 34 -0.27 -11.87 -3.38
N SER A 35 0.16 -12.09 -4.64
CA SER A 35 -0.47 -13.05 -5.56
C SER A 35 0.17 -14.43 -5.57
N GLY A 36 1.20 -14.64 -4.75
CA GLY A 36 1.88 -15.92 -4.67
C GLY A 36 1.09 -16.93 -3.85
N PHE A 37 1.81 -17.73 -3.07
CA PHE A 37 1.21 -18.70 -2.17
C PHE A 37 0.25 -18.04 -1.17
N THR A 38 -1.00 -18.47 -1.18
CA THR A 38 -1.98 -18.14 -0.14
C THR A 38 -2.27 -19.43 0.63
N PRO A 39 -2.00 -19.50 1.94
CA PRO A 39 -2.29 -20.69 2.73
C PRO A 39 -3.78 -21.05 2.65
N LYS A 40 -4.10 -22.35 2.63
CA LYS A 40 -5.49 -22.85 2.46
C LYS A 40 -6.49 -22.30 3.50
N PHE A 41 -6.03 -21.93 4.69
CA PHE A 41 -6.87 -21.41 5.76
C PHE A 41 -7.15 -19.90 5.63
N VAL A 42 -6.49 -19.20 4.71
CA VAL A 42 -6.70 -17.78 4.48
C VAL A 42 -7.91 -17.58 3.58
N LYS A 43 -8.85 -16.76 4.04
CA LYS A 43 -9.84 -16.12 3.19
C LYS A 43 -9.35 -14.71 2.86
N LYS A 44 -9.19 -14.39 1.58
CA LYS A 44 -8.93 -13.03 1.13
C LYS A 44 -10.22 -12.22 1.21
N TYR A 45 -10.14 -11.04 1.80
CA TYR A 45 -11.24 -10.07 1.91
C TYR A 45 -11.07 -8.89 0.95
N ALA A 46 -9.89 -8.74 0.35
CA ALA A 46 -9.60 -7.75 -0.70
C ALA A 46 -8.57 -8.31 -1.69
N ASP A 47 -8.44 -7.65 -2.85
CA ASP A 47 -7.33 -7.82 -3.80
C ASP A 47 -6.51 -6.53 -3.84
N LEU A 48 -5.79 -6.29 -2.74
CA LEU A 48 -5.02 -5.06 -2.60
C LEU A 48 -3.85 -5.00 -3.60
N LYS A 49 -3.36 -6.16 -4.08
CA LYS A 49 -2.35 -6.19 -5.15
C LYS A 49 -2.85 -5.49 -6.40
N SER A 50 -4.04 -5.83 -6.89
CA SER A 50 -4.60 -5.17 -8.09
C SER A 50 -4.76 -3.68 -7.83
N THR A 51 -5.39 -3.31 -6.72
CA THR A 51 -5.63 -1.90 -6.37
C THR A 51 -4.35 -1.07 -6.35
N ILE A 52 -3.28 -1.58 -5.72
CA ILE A 52 -1.98 -0.90 -5.68
C ILE A 52 -1.37 -0.82 -7.09
N THR A 53 -1.44 -1.90 -7.86
CA THR A 53 -0.89 -1.96 -9.22
C THR A 53 -1.57 -0.93 -10.12
N ASP A 54 -2.90 -0.83 -10.06
CA ASP A 54 -3.68 0.12 -10.84
C ASP A 54 -3.37 1.56 -10.43
N ALA A 55 -3.26 1.84 -9.13
CA ALA A 55 -2.91 3.16 -8.63
C ALA A 55 -1.51 3.61 -9.10
N ILE A 56 -0.52 2.72 -9.05
CA ILE A 56 0.84 3.00 -9.52
C ILE A 56 0.85 3.23 -11.04
N ASN A 57 0.12 2.43 -11.81
CA ASN A 57 0.02 2.62 -13.26
C ASN A 57 -0.65 3.96 -13.62
N GLY A 58 -1.69 4.37 -12.87
CA GLY A 58 -2.30 5.69 -12.99
C GLY A 58 -1.28 6.81 -12.78
N TYR A 59 -0.55 6.76 -11.65
CA TYR A 59 0.51 7.73 -11.38
C TYR A 59 1.59 7.78 -12.48
N ILE A 60 2.04 6.63 -12.96
CA ILE A 60 3.01 6.56 -14.07
C ILE A 60 2.46 7.24 -15.33
N SER A 61 1.19 7.00 -15.65
CA SER A 61 0.51 7.65 -16.77
C SER A 61 0.50 9.17 -16.61
N ASP A 62 0.10 9.65 -15.43
CA ASP A 62 -0.03 11.08 -15.17
C ASP A 62 1.33 11.79 -15.25
N VAL A 63 2.40 11.18 -14.75
CA VAL A 63 3.77 11.71 -14.87
C VAL A 63 4.23 11.74 -16.34
N ARG A 64 4.02 10.65 -17.09
CA ARG A 64 4.44 10.56 -18.50
C ARG A 64 3.70 11.52 -19.40
N THR A 65 2.44 11.82 -19.08
CA THR A 65 1.58 12.75 -19.81
C THR A 65 1.63 14.17 -19.26
N GLN A 66 2.48 14.42 -18.26
CA GLN A 66 2.62 15.71 -17.57
C GLN A 66 1.31 16.23 -16.96
N GLN A 67 0.35 15.36 -16.67
CA GLN A 67 -0.86 15.69 -15.91
C GLN A 67 -0.55 15.84 -14.42
N PHE A 68 0.43 15.07 -13.92
CA PHE A 68 0.98 15.23 -12.57
C PHE A 68 2.43 15.76 -12.63
N PRO A 69 2.81 16.72 -11.75
CA PRO A 69 1.96 17.40 -10.78
C PRO A 69 1.07 18.49 -11.41
N GLU A 70 -0.18 18.56 -10.98
CA GLU A 70 -1.02 19.74 -11.21
C GLU A 70 -0.56 20.94 -10.37
N LYS A 71 -1.04 22.15 -10.69
CA LYS A 71 -0.71 23.37 -9.93
C LYS A 71 -0.99 23.28 -8.43
N GLN A 72 -2.05 22.56 -8.04
CA GLN A 72 -2.38 22.36 -6.62
C GLN A 72 -1.38 21.48 -5.87
N HIS A 73 -0.59 20.70 -6.59
CA HIS A 73 0.45 19.81 -6.05
C HIS A 73 1.85 20.44 -6.11
N THR A 74 1.96 21.74 -6.42
CA THR A 74 3.24 22.45 -6.47
C THR A 74 3.26 23.67 -5.55
N TYR A 75 4.45 24.06 -5.13
CA TYR A 75 4.67 25.35 -4.48
C TYR A 75 5.18 26.36 -5.52
N PRO A 76 4.65 27.59 -5.55
CA PRO A 76 5.16 28.64 -6.42
C PRO A 76 6.54 29.11 -5.93
N MET A 77 7.43 29.45 -6.86
CA MET A 77 8.66 30.16 -6.59
C MET A 77 8.45 31.64 -6.89
N SER A 78 8.97 32.55 -6.05
CA SER A 78 8.93 33.98 -6.34
C SER A 78 9.85 34.34 -7.50
N ASP A 79 9.43 35.29 -8.34
CA ASP A 79 10.20 35.76 -9.50
C ASP A 79 11.61 36.22 -9.14
N ALA A 80 11.77 36.91 -7.99
CA ALA A 80 13.07 37.37 -7.50
C ALA A 80 14.07 36.22 -7.18
N VAL A 81 13.58 35.02 -6.87
CA VAL A 81 14.42 33.84 -6.67
C VAL A 81 14.73 33.19 -8.01
N LEU A 82 13.75 33.15 -8.91
CA LEU A 82 13.93 32.61 -10.26
C LEU A 82 15.01 33.38 -11.03
N GLU A 83 14.98 34.71 -11.00
CA GLU A 83 15.97 35.57 -11.66
C GLU A 83 17.41 35.29 -11.17
N LYS A 84 17.60 35.16 -9.85
CA LYS A 84 18.90 34.82 -9.26
C LYS A 84 19.43 33.44 -9.66
N LEU A 85 18.52 32.50 -9.97
CA LEU A 85 18.88 31.15 -10.38
C LEU A 85 19.17 31.04 -11.87
N VAL A 86 18.59 31.90 -12.71
CA VAL A 86 18.83 31.92 -14.17
C VAL A 86 20.15 32.61 -14.51
N ASP A 87 20.49 33.67 -13.78
CA ASP A 87 21.68 34.51 -14.02
C ASP A 87 23.03 33.73 -14.12
N PRO A 88 23.28 32.64 -13.36
CA PRO A 88 24.48 31.81 -13.51
C PRO A 88 24.49 30.95 -14.80
N PHE A 89 23.33 30.47 -15.25
CA PHE A 89 23.25 29.54 -16.40
C PHE A 89 23.25 30.26 -17.75
N GLU A 90 22.83 31.53 -17.80
CA GLU A 90 22.92 32.37 -19.01
C GLU A 90 24.31 32.99 -19.20
N LYS A 91 25.09 33.18 -18.13
CA LYS A 91 26.47 33.71 -18.21
C LYS A 91 27.53 32.69 -18.65
N GLU A 92 27.19 31.39 -18.67
CA GLU A 92 28.08 30.31 -19.14
C GLU A 92 27.85 29.91 -20.62
N LYS A 93 26.96 30.59 -21.34
CA LYS A 93 26.81 30.49 -22.80
C LYS A 93 27.51 31.62 -23.53
#